data_AF-A0A7Z1K405-F1
#
_entry.id   AF-A0A7Z1K405-F1
#
_cell.length_a   1.000
_cell.length_b   1.000
_cell.length_c   1.000
_cell.angle_alpha   90.00
_cell.angle_beta   90.00
_cell.angle_gamma   90.00
#
_symmetry.space_group_name_H-M   'P 1'
#
loop_
_entity.id
_entity.type
_entity.pdbx_description
1 polymer ?
#
loop_
_entity_poly.entity_id
_entity_poly.type
_entity_poly.pdbx_seq_one_letter_code
_entity_poly.pdbx_strand_id
1 'polypeptide(L)'
;MTSTKTERGDIVLTREISISCWHVLGEVARATQRPELLPLLQRAGMKSAIDALDIAIHLFCEPSRQTAARRLLEIACGLGLLQLLPEFSGSGANRGAYGLTELGREALQREEVFVPEYACWRLWASDDPLLECPVLLIEPIKEPRAKQEVHKKEQPVPEKIPSWLNQVLRKTITPPGNKEALRIEQLEKNLQPQEVQATLMATWDVDNTRLQLHGKLDETLIDTPSCAPKVTAQAVWQGLLQSAGLHEDWDTETLALKRSFDASNAAERNSLRADLHVSTPQLPKLGRFDDLSIGRVALTPCSPDDAQRWAQWRLLEHINHYASTEQFETWTTQAHAPFHTFKLTTPQRKELAEQTWQRRENSRATTTWHLVAAEDWGL
;
A
#
# COMPACT_ATOMS: atom_id res chain seq x y z
N MET A 1 -17.17 16.83 6.81
CA MET A 1 -16.01 17.10 7.70
C MET A 1 -16.42 16.83 9.14
N THR A 2 -16.35 15.57 9.54
CA THR A 2 -16.53 15.15 10.93
C THR A 2 -15.16 14.67 11.40
N SER A 3 -14.44 15.58 12.05
CA SER A 3 -13.20 15.25 12.76
C SER A 3 -13.57 14.39 13.96
N THR A 4 -13.73 13.08 13.76
CA THR A 4 -13.51 12.11 14.84
C THR A 4 -12.14 12.44 15.42
N LYS A 5 -12.08 12.80 16.71
CA LYS A 5 -10.80 12.98 17.40
C LYS A 5 -10.10 11.64 17.39
N THR A 6 -9.24 11.42 16.41
CA THR A 6 -8.46 10.19 16.29
C THR A 6 -7.55 10.09 17.52
N GLU A 7 -7.51 8.92 18.16
CA GLU A 7 -6.70 8.66 19.37
C GLU A 7 -5.19 8.62 19.07
N ARG A 8 -4.85 8.60 17.79
CA ARG A 8 -3.51 8.74 17.25
C ARG A 8 -3.58 9.53 15.95
N GLY A 9 -2.44 10.02 15.49
CA GLY A 9 -2.28 10.56 14.14
C GLY A 9 -2.31 9.45 13.08
N ASP A 10 -2.20 9.89 11.83
CA ASP A 10 -2.26 9.02 10.65
C ASP A 10 -1.04 8.07 10.62
N ILE A 11 -1.28 6.82 10.21
CA ILE A 11 -0.21 5.83 9.98
C ILE A 11 0.15 5.83 8.50
N VAL A 12 1.37 6.27 8.21
CA VAL A 12 1.95 6.25 6.87
C VAL A 12 3.23 5.43 6.88
N LEU A 13 3.16 4.21 6.35
CA LEU A 13 4.29 3.29 6.28
C LEU A 13 5.04 3.47 4.97
N THR A 14 6.36 3.55 5.00
CA THR A 14 7.21 3.60 3.80
C THR A 14 8.19 2.45 3.76
N ARG A 15 8.60 2.05 2.56
CA ARG A 15 9.80 1.23 2.35
C ARG A 15 10.30 1.30 0.93
N GLU A 16 11.58 1.00 0.77
CA GLU A 16 12.19 0.70 -0.52
C GLU A 16 11.84 -0.73 -0.98
N ILE A 17 11.43 -0.86 -2.23
CA ILE A 17 11.13 -2.14 -2.89
C ILE A 17 12.39 -2.66 -3.55
N SER A 18 12.74 -3.92 -3.25
CA SER A 18 13.84 -4.61 -3.92
C SER A 18 13.46 -4.97 -5.35
N ILE A 19 14.22 -4.48 -6.32
CA ILE A 19 13.95 -4.67 -7.75
C ILE A 19 15.03 -5.55 -8.37
N SER A 20 14.59 -6.54 -9.14
CA SER A 20 15.45 -7.33 -10.01
C SER A 20 15.21 -6.93 -11.48
N CYS A 21 16.29 -6.91 -12.26
CA CYS A 21 16.23 -6.62 -13.69
C CYS A 21 16.92 -7.74 -14.48
N TRP A 22 16.25 -8.22 -15.53
CA TRP A 22 16.79 -9.22 -16.43
C TRP A 22 16.58 -8.85 -17.89
N HIS A 23 17.48 -9.33 -18.75
CA HIS A 23 17.20 -9.52 -20.16
C HIS A 23 16.69 -10.94 -20.39
N VAL A 24 15.61 -11.06 -21.15
CA VAL A 24 14.94 -12.34 -21.39
C VAL A 24 14.38 -12.42 -22.81
N LEU A 25 14.61 -13.54 -23.48
CA LEU A 25 13.92 -13.88 -24.72
C LEU A 25 12.54 -14.43 -24.39
N GLY A 26 11.52 -13.97 -25.10
CA GLY A 26 10.17 -14.43 -24.83
C GLY A 26 9.12 -13.78 -25.73
N GLU A 27 7.91 -14.28 -25.55
CA GLU A 27 6.71 -13.83 -26.24
C GLU A 27 5.86 -12.99 -25.28
N VAL A 28 5.73 -11.71 -25.59
CA VAL A 28 4.94 -10.75 -24.81
C VAL A 28 3.88 -10.18 -25.73
N ALA A 29 2.62 -10.35 -25.35
CA ALA A 29 1.50 -9.83 -26.08
C ALA A 29 1.07 -8.48 -25.53
N ARG A 30 0.96 -7.49 -26.43
CA ARG A 30 0.56 -6.11 -26.09
C ARG A 30 -0.86 -5.84 -26.57
N ALA A 31 -1.62 -5.11 -25.76
CA ALA A 31 -2.96 -4.67 -26.15
C ALA A 31 -2.88 -3.81 -27.42
N THR A 32 -3.55 -4.24 -28.48
CA THR A 32 -3.57 -3.55 -29.77
C THR A 32 -5.00 -3.46 -30.28
N GLN A 33 -5.36 -2.31 -30.85
CA GLN A 33 -6.64 -2.18 -31.54
C GLN A 33 -6.62 -2.94 -32.86
N ARG A 34 -7.47 -3.96 -32.98
CA ARG A 34 -7.67 -4.77 -34.19
C ARG A 34 -9.15 -4.70 -34.59
N PRO A 35 -9.60 -3.57 -35.17
CA PRO A 35 -11.01 -3.32 -35.44
C PRO A 35 -11.63 -4.35 -36.40
N GLU A 36 -10.82 -5.02 -37.21
CA GLU A 36 -11.26 -6.09 -38.10
C GLU A 36 -11.58 -7.41 -37.38
N LEU A 37 -11.04 -7.63 -36.18
CA LEU A 37 -11.27 -8.84 -35.38
C LEU A 37 -12.46 -8.69 -34.43
N LEU A 38 -12.79 -7.48 -33.97
CA LEU A 38 -13.90 -7.29 -33.03
C LEU A 38 -15.27 -7.76 -33.57
N PRO A 39 -15.69 -7.43 -34.81
CA PRO A 39 -16.95 -7.92 -35.36
C PRO A 39 -17.00 -9.46 -35.49
N LEU A 40 -15.84 -10.07 -35.80
CA LEU A 40 -15.71 -11.54 -35.84
C LEU A 40 -15.96 -12.14 -34.45
N LEU A 41 -15.33 -11.58 -33.42
CA LEU A 41 -15.51 -12.05 -32.05
C LEU A 41 -16.95 -11.81 -31.56
N GLN A 42 -17.57 -10.67 -31.90
CA GLN A 42 -18.96 -10.39 -31.54
C GLN A 42 -19.90 -11.43 -32.14
N ARG A 43 -19.67 -11.79 -33.40
CA ARG A 43 -20.41 -12.87 -34.08
C ARG A 43 -20.20 -14.22 -33.38
N ALA A 44 -18.97 -14.53 -32.98
CA ALA A 44 -18.64 -15.73 -32.19
C ALA A 44 -19.22 -15.70 -30.77
N GLY A 45 -19.51 -14.53 -30.20
CA GLY A 45 -20.18 -14.39 -28.90
C GLY A 45 -21.68 -14.64 -28.97
N MET A 46 -22.31 -14.38 -30.13
CA MET A 46 -23.73 -14.61 -30.37
C MET A 46 -24.07 -16.07 -30.74
N LYS A 47 -23.10 -16.84 -31.21
CA LYS A 47 -23.27 -18.23 -31.66
C LYS A 47 -22.31 -19.16 -30.94
N SER A 48 -22.73 -20.40 -30.68
CA SER A 48 -21.85 -21.42 -30.10
C SER A 48 -20.73 -21.86 -31.04
N ALA A 49 -20.93 -21.72 -32.35
CA ALA A 49 -19.98 -22.10 -33.38
C ALA A 49 -20.12 -21.19 -34.62
N ILE A 50 -19.00 -20.75 -35.17
CA ILE A 50 -18.93 -19.98 -36.43
C ILE A 50 -18.03 -20.69 -37.43
N ASP A 51 -18.34 -20.57 -38.71
CA ASP A 51 -17.54 -21.12 -39.81
C ASP A 51 -17.27 -20.08 -40.89
N ALA A 52 -16.45 -20.43 -41.89
CA ALA A 52 -16.05 -19.51 -42.94
C ALA A 52 -17.24 -19.02 -43.79
N LEU A 53 -18.31 -19.80 -43.90
CA LEU A 53 -19.52 -19.41 -44.64
C LEU A 53 -20.33 -18.38 -43.85
N ASP A 54 -20.52 -18.59 -42.55
CA ASP A 54 -21.20 -17.65 -41.65
C ASP A 54 -20.51 -16.28 -41.68
N ILE A 55 -19.18 -16.26 -41.58
CA ILE A 55 -18.40 -15.03 -41.62
C ILE A 55 -18.43 -14.37 -43.00
N ALA A 56 -18.37 -15.14 -44.09
CA ALA A 56 -18.49 -14.60 -45.45
C ALA A 56 -19.85 -13.90 -45.67
N ILE A 57 -20.94 -14.48 -45.17
CA ILE A 57 -22.29 -13.92 -45.29
C ILE A 57 -22.46 -12.68 -44.39
N HIS A 58 -22.04 -12.75 -43.13
CA HIS A 58 -22.41 -11.75 -42.13
C HIS A 58 -21.39 -10.63 -41.94
N LEU A 59 -20.10 -10.88 -42.23
CA LEU A 59 -19.05 -9.86 -42.14
C LEU A 59 -18.68 -9.28 -43.49
N PHE A 60 -18.67 -10.12 -44.53
CA PHE A 60 -18.27 -9.71 -45.88
C PHE A 60 -19.45 -9.49 -46.84
N CYS A 61 -20.68 -9.78 -46.41
CA CYS A 61 -21.92 -9.66 -47.20
C CYS A 61 -21.91 -10.44 -48.54
N GLU A 62 -20.99 -11.40 -48.70
CA GLU A 62 -20.76 -12.12 -49.96
C GLU A 62 -20.37 -13.58 -49.69
N PRO A 63 -21.22 -14.58 -50.03
CA PRO A 63 -20.93 -16.00 -49.81
C PRO A 63 -19.69 -16.53 -50.56
N SER A 64 -19.24 -15.84 -51.61
CA SER A 64 -18.05 -16.18 -52.41
C SER A 64 -16.74 -15.88 -51.69
N ARG A 65 -16.74 -15.03 -50.64
CA ARG A 65 -15.53 -14.60 -49.91
C ARG A 65 -15.07 -15.54 -48.79
N GLN A 66 -15.41 -16.82 -48.89
CA GLN A 66 -15.06 -17.84 -47.87
C GLN A 66 -13.55 -17.96 -47.62
N THR A 67 -12.70 -17.75 -48.63
CA THR A 67 -11.24 -17.78 -48.44
C THR A 67 -10.75 -16.64 -47.55
N ALA A 68 -11.29 -15.43 -47.71
CA ALA A 68 -10.94 -14.28 -46.87
C ALA A 68 -11.49 -14.47 -45.43
N ALA A 69 -12.73 -14.93 -45.31
CA ALA A 69 -13.34 -15.28 -44.04
C ALA A 69 -12.55 -16.37 -43.29
N ARG A 70 -12.08 -17.39 -44.00
CA ARG A 70 -11.24 -18.45 -43.45
C ARG A 70 -9.90 -17.93 -42.94
N ARG A 71 -9.21 -17.07 -43.71
CA ARG A 71 -7.97 -16.44 -43.24
C ARG A 71 -8.19 -15.61 -41.98
N LEU A 72 -9.31 -14.89 -41.89
CA LEU A 72 -9.64 -14.11 -40.70
C LEU A 72 -9.87 -15.00 -39.47
N LEU A 73 -10.57 -16.13 -39.64
CA LEU A 73 -10.74 -17.16 -38.61
C LEU A 73 -9.40 -17.78 -38.18
N GLU A 74 -8.52 -18.10 -39.15
CA GLU A 74 -7.20 -18.65 -38.89
C GLU A 74 -6.30 -17.66 -38.12
N ILE A 75 -6.37 -16.36 -38.44
CA ILE A 75 -5.67 -15.31 -37.68
C ILE A 75 -6.19 -15.25 -36.24
N ALA A 76 -7.51 -15.19 -36.06
CA ALA A 76 -8.10 -15.14 -34.72
C ALA A 76 -7.82 -16.42 -33.90
N CYS A 77 -7.75 -17.57 -34.57
CA CYS A 77 -7.35 -18.84 -33.96
C CYS A 77 -5.85 -18.84 -33.60
N GLY A 78 -4.98 -18.30 -34.45
CA GLY A 78 -3.54 -18.17 -34.20
C GLY A 78 -3.22 -17.24 -33.03
N LEU A 79 -4.05 -16.22 -32.81
CA LEU A 79 -3.99 -15.33 -31.64
C LEU A 79 -4.65 -15.95 -30.38
N GLY A 80 -5.17 -17.17 -30.47
CA GLY A 80 -5.84 -17.85 -29.35
C GLY A 80 -7.20 -17.26 -28.96
N LEU A 81 -7.77 -16.34 -29.77
CA LEU A 81 -9.08 -15.74 -29.52
C LEU A 81 -10.23 -16.69 -29.87
N LEU A 82 -9.98 -17.59 -30.81
CA LEU A 82 -10.86 -18.67 -31.22
C LEU A 82 -10.17 -20.02 -31.07
N GLN A 83 -10.95 -21.07 -30.84
CA GLN A 83 -10.48 -22.45 -30.86
C GLN A 83 -11.29 -23.28 -31.85
N LEU A 84 -10.61 -24.21 -32.52
CA LEU A 84 -11.28 -25.17 -33.39
C LEU A 84 -12.08 -26.16 -32.54
N LEU A 85 -13.36 -26.35 -32.86
CA LEU A 85 -14.24 -27.25 -32.15
C LEU A 85 -14.05 -28.70 -32.64
N PRO A 86 -13.68 -29.65 -31.75
CA PRO A 86 -13.35 -31.01 -32.15
C PRO A 86 -14.55 -31.77 -32.74
N GLU A 87 -15.78 -31.45 -32.34
CA GLU A 87 -17.02 -32.04 -32.85
C GLU A 87 -17.24 -31.80 -34.36
N PHE A 88 -16.55 -30.81 -34.93
CA PHE A 88 -16.64 -30.43 -36.35
C PHE A 88 -15.34 -30.69 -37.11
N SER A 89 -14.39 -31.42 -36.49
CA SER A 89 -13.09 -31.76 -37.09
C SER A 89 -13.10 -33.04 -37.95
N GLY A 90 -14.25 -33.72 -38.05
CA GLY A 90 -14.41 -34.99 -38.76
C GLY A 90 -14.91 -34.87 -40.21
N SER A 91 -14.07 -35.34 -41.14
CA SER A 91 -14.38 -35.74 -42.53
C SER A 91 -15.06 -34.71 -43.45
N GLY A 92 -14.24 -33.81 -43.99
CA GLY A 92 -14.52 -33.02 -45.19
C GLY A 92 -13.62 -31.79 -45.21
N ALA A 93 -12.89 -31.56 -46.29
CA ALA A 93 -11.76 -30.62 -46.39
C ALA A 93 -12.06 -29.12 -46.12
N ASN A 94 -13.21 -28.73 -45.57
CA ASN A 94 -13.61 -27.32 -45.51
C ASN A 94 -14.63 -26.89 -44.44
N ARG A 95 -14.84 -27.61 -43.33
CA ARG A 95 -15.80 -27.15 -42.28
C ARG A 95 -15.26 -27.26 -40.86
N GLY A 96 -14.13 -26.61 -40.60
CA GLY A 96 -13.74 -26.33 -39.22
C GLY A 96 -14.66 -25.28 -38.62
N ALA A 97 -15.39 -25.62 -37.56
CA ALA A 97 -16.17 -24.66 -36.79
C ALA A 97 -15.34 -24.14 -35.62
N TYR A 98 -15.44 -22.84 -35.34
CA TYR A 98 -14.66 -22.16 -34.32
C TYR A 98 -15.58 -21.70 -33.18
N GLY A 99 -15.09 -21.85 -31.96
CA GLY A 99 -15.72 -21.33 -30.75
C GLY A 99 -14.86 -20.23 -30.12
N LEU A 100 -15.51 -19.32 -29.40
CA LEU A 100 -14.85 -18.25 -28.67
C LEU A 100 -14.11 -18.81 -27.44
N THR A 101 -12.85 -18.42 -27.26
CA THR A 101 -12.06 -18.77 -26.07
C THR A 101 -12.29 -17.75 -24.95
N GLU A 102 -11.74 -18.01 -23.76
CA GLU A 102 -11.75 -17.03 -22.67
C GLU A 102 -10.98 -15.76 -23.04
N LEU A 103 -9.84 -15.91 -23.73
CA LEU A 103 -9.07 -14.80 -24.30
C LEU A 103 -9.90 -13.98 -25.30
N GLY A 104 -10.68 -14.65 -26.16
CA GLY A 104 -11.58 -13.97 -27.09
C GLY A 104 -12.69 -13.19 -26.38
N ARG A 105 -13.18 -13.68 -25.24
CA ARG A 105 -14.17 -12.96 -24.41
C ARG A 105 -13.57 -11.76 -23.71
N GLU A 106 -12.37 -11.90 -23.14
CA GLU A 106 -11.64 -10.77 -22.55
C GLU A 106 -11.38 -9.68 -23.59
N ALA A 107 -10.97 -10.07 -24.81
CA ALA A 107 -10.73 -9.15 -25.90
C ALA A 107 -12.00 -8.38 -26.32
N LEU A 108 -13.17 -9.04 -26.30
CA LEU A 108 -14.45 -8.38 -26.55
C LEU A 108 -14.84 -7.38 -25.46
N GLN A 109 -14.61 -7.73 -24.19
CA GLN A 109 -14.96 -6.85 -23.07
C GLN A 109 -14.08 -5.60 -23.03
N ARG A 110 -12.81 -5.73 -23.44
CA ARG A 110 -11.83 -4.63 -23.45
C ARG A 110 -11.77 -3.87 -24.77
N GLU A 111 -12.38 -4.40 -25.82
CA GLU A 111 -12.26 -3.91 -27.20
C GLU A 111 -10.80 -3.88 -27.72
N GLU A 112 -9.93 -4.69 -27.12
CA GLU A 112 -8.49 -4.76 -27.40
C GLU A 112 -8.07 -6.21 -27.62
N VAL A 113 -7.17 -6.45 -28.58
CA VAL A 113 -6.61 -7.77 -28.86
C VAL A 113 -5.15 -7.79 -28.45
N PHE A 114 -4.75 -8.81 -27.68
CA PHE A 114 -3.35 -9.03 -27.33
C PHE A 114 -2.62 -9.65 -28.51
N VAL A 115 -1.68 -8.92 -29.09
CA VAL A 115 -0.86 -9.41 -30.22
C VAL A 115 0.51 -9.80 -29.67
N PRO A 116 0.87 -11.10 -29.72
CA PRO A 116 2.16 -11.57 -29.23
C PRO A 116 3.31 -11.12 -30.11
N GLU A 117 4.41 -10.72 -29.46
CA GLU A 117 5.68 -10.41 -30.10
C GLU A 117 6.79 -11.21 -29.45
N TYR A 118 7.52 -11.96 -30.27
CA TYR A 118 8.73 -12.66 -29.84
C TYR A 118 9.95 -11.73 -30.01
N ALA A 119 10.59 -11.38 -28.89
CA ALA A 119 11.73 -10.46 -28.87
C ALA A 119 12.62 -10.70 -27.63
N CYS A 120 13.71 -9.93 -27.56
CA CYS A 120 14.47 -9.76 -26.33
C CYS A 120 13.86 -8.62 -25.52
N TRP A 121 13.52 -8.88 -24.27
CA TRP A 121 12.83 -7.96 -23.37
C TRP A 121 13.70 -7.63 -22.17
N ARG A 122 13.66 -6.38 -21.74
CA ARG A 122 14.15 -5.96 -20.42
C ARG A 122 12.97 -6.02 -19.47
N LEU A 123 13.11 -6.85 -18.44
CA LEU A 123 12.07 -7.14 -17.46
C LEU A 123 12.53 -6.63 -16.10
N TRP A 124 11.77 -5.71 -15.52
CA TRP A 124 11.92 -5.29 -14.13
C TRP A 124 10.80 -5.89 -13.31
N ALA A 125 11.15 -6.57 -12.23
CA ALA A 125 10.18 -7.22 -11.38
C ALA A 125 10.65 -7.30 -9.92
N SER A 126 9.72 -7.55 -9.04
CA SER A 126 9.92 -7.67 -7.60
C SER A 126 8.92 -8.68 -7.02
N ASP A 127 9.33 -9.43 -6.00
CA ASP A 127 8.47 -10.33 -5.23
C ASP A 127 7.93 -9.67 -3.95
N ASP A 128 8.02 -8.33 -3.85
CA ASP A 128 7.57 -7.57 -2.71
C ASP A 128 6.04 -7.75 -2.47
N PRO A 129 5.61 -8.11 -1.25
CA PRO A 129 4.21 -8.43 -0.96
C PRO A 129 3.26 -7.23 -0.97
N LEU A 130 3.74 -5.99 -1.07
CA LEU A 130 2.91 -4.81 -1.30
C LEU A 130 2.49 -4.68 -2.76
N LEU A 131 3.14 -5.39 -3.68
CA LEU A 131 2.83 -5.35 -5.09
C LEU A 131 1.76 -6.39 -5.42
N GLU A 132 0.68 -5.95 -6.09
CA GLU A 132 -0.32 -6.86 -6.64
C GLU A 132 0.23 -7.65 -7.83
N CYS A 133 1.05 -6.99 -8.65
CA CYS A 133 1.73 -7.60 -9.79
C CYS A 133 3.24 -7.54 -9.57
N PRO A 134 3.96 -8.66 -9.65
CA PRO A 134 5.40 -8.65 -9.47
C PRO A 134 6.15 -8.04 -10.66
N VAL A 135 5.50 -7.89 -11.83
CA VAL A 135 6.10 -7.23 -12.99
C VAL A 135 5.89 -5.73 -12.87
N LEU A 136 7.00 -4.97 -12.87
CA LEU A 136 6.98 -3.52 -12.71
C LEU A 136 7.06 -2.78 -14.04
N LEU A 137 7.89 -3.26 -14.94
CA LEU A 137 8.09 -2.71 -16.28
C LEU A 137 8.58 -3.82 -17.21
N ILE A 138 8.16 -3.78 -18.47
CA ILE A 138 8.72 -4.60 -19.53
C ILE A 138 8.86 -3.79 -20.81
N GLU A 139 10.05 -3.83 -21.41
CA GLU A 139 10.37 -3.03 -22.60
C GLU A 139 11.17 -3.86 -23.62
N PRO A 140 10.94 -3.66 -24.93
CA PRO A 140 11.70 -4.35 -25.95
C PRO A 140 13.12 -3.80 -26.02
N ILE A 141 14.11 -4.68 -26.02
CA ILE A 141 15.50 -4.31 -26.20
C ILE A 141 15.77 -4.19 -27.69
N LYS A 142 16.28 -3.04 -28.11
CA LYS A 142 16.88 -2.89 -29.44
C LYS A 142 18.32 -3.41 -29.35
N GLU A 143 18.57 -4.57 -29.94
CA GLU A 143 19.93 -5.11 -30.00
C GLU A 143 20.89 -4.09 -30.64
N PRO A 144 22.03 -3.80 -30.01
CA PRO A 144 23.07 -3.00 -30.64
C PRO A 144 23.58 -3.73 -31.89
N ARG A 145 23.96 -2.97 -32.93
CA ARG A 145 24.48 -3.56 -34.17
C ARG A 145 25.71 -4.44 -33.86
N ALA A 146 25.80 -5.61 -34.49
CA ALA A 146 26.82 -6.67 -34.32
C ALA A 146 28.31 -6.25 -34.23
N LYS A 147 28.66 -5.01 -34.57
CA LYS A 147 30.03 -4.48 -34.43
C LYS A 147 30.42 -4.05 -33.01
N GLN A 148 29.46 -3.95 -32.08
CA GLN A 148 29.69 -3.46 -30.71
C GLN A 148 29.89 -4.59 -29.67
N GLU A 149 29.59 -5.84 -29.99
CA GLU A 149 29.63 -6.97 -29.05
C GLU A 149 31.03 -7.54 -28.78
N VAL A 150 32.05 -7.14 -29.55
CA VAL A 150 33.38 -7.74 -29.54
C VAL A 150 34.17 -7.46 -28.23
N HIS A 151 33.66 -6.64 -27.31
CA HIS A 151 34.43 -6.17 -26.14
C HIS A 151 33.79 -6.40 -24.75
N LYS A 152 32.65 -7.09 -24.62
CA LYS A 152 32.13 -7.44 -23.28
C LYS A 152 32.84 -8.68 -22.74
N LYS A 153 33.61 -8.51 -21.66
CA LYS A 153 34.60 -9.47 -21.17
C LYS A 153 34.07 -10.58 -20.25
N GLU A 154 32.82 -10.52 -19.80
CA GLU A 154 32.19 -11.59 -19.01
C GLU A 154 30.68 -11.53 -19.25
N GLN A 155 30.06 -12.65 -19.65
CA GLN A 155 28.61 -12.76 -19.72
C GLN A 155 28.10 -13.16 -18.33
N PRO A 156 27.08 -12.46 -17.77
CA PRO A 156 26.51 -12.83 -16.49
C PRO A 156 25.96 -14.27 -16.54
N VAL A 157 26.11 -14.99 -15.43
CA VAL A 157 25.62 -16.36 -15.32
C VAL A 157 24.10 -16.35 -15.47
N PRO A 158 23.52 -17.15 -16.39
CA PRO A 158 22.09 -17.18 -16.57
C PRO A 158 21.38 -17.72 -15.33
N GLU A 159 20.32 -17.04 -14.94
CA GLU A 159 19.45 -17.41 -13.83
C GLU A 159 18.22 -18.16 -14.33
N LYS A 160 17.67 -19.02 -13.47
CA LYS A 160 16.39 -19.68 -13.74
C LYS A 160 15.25 -18.70 -13.44
N ILE A 161 14.16 -18.82 -14.20
CA ILE A 161 12.93 -18.06 -13.94
C ILE A 161 12.44 -18.31 -12.50
N PRO A 162 12.33 -17.26 -11.65
CA PRO A 162 11.80 -17.41 -10.31
C PRO A 162 10.35 -17.92 -10.31
N SER A 163 10.01 -18.76 -9.33
CA SER A 163 8.68 -19.39 -9.27
C SER A 163 7.53 -18.40 -9.12
N TRP A 164 7.77 -17.25 -8.49
CA TRP A 164 6.77 -16.19 -8.33
C TRP A 164 6.43 -15.50 -9.66
N LEU A 165 7.39 -15.39 -10.59
CA LEU A 165 7.16 -14.78 -11.89
C LEU A 165 6.27 -15.66 -12.79
N ASN A 166 6.35 -16.99 -12.61
CA ASN A 166 5.47 -17.94 -13.30
C ASN A 166 3.99 -17.73 -12.98
N GLN A 167 3.65 -17.11 -11.85
CA GLN A 167 2.27 -16.84 -11.46
C GLN A 167 1.58 -15.81 -12.36
N VAL A 168 2.37 -15.03 -13.12
CA VAL A 168 1.91 -13.95 -13.99
C VAL A 168 1.84 -14.36 -15.46
N LEU A 169 2.50 -15.45 -15.83
CA LEU A 169 2.45 -15.97 -17.18
C LEU A 169 1.01 -16.25 -17.59
N ARG A 170 0.66 -15.86 -18.83
CA ARG A 170 -0.66 -16.03 -19.43
C ARG A 170 -1.78 -15.37 -18.63
N LYS A 171 -1.45 -14.33 -17.85
CA LYS A 171 -2.43 -13.43 -17.24
C LYS A 171 -2.28 -12.05 -17.83
N THR A 172 -3.42 -11.40 -17.97
CA THR A 172 -3.48 -10.01 -18.40
C THR A 172 -3.09 -9.12 -17.22
N ILE A 173 -2.03 -8.34 -17.39
CA ILE A 173 -1.47 -7.46 -16.36
C ILE A 173 -1.30 -6.04 -16.90
N THR A 174 -1.26 -5.08 -15.99
CA THR A 174 -0.91 -3.69 -16.30
C THR A 174 0.19 -3.26 -15.34
N PRO A 175 1.47 -3.51 -15.67
CA PRO A 175 2.59 -3.09 -14.83
C PRO A 175 2.58 -1.58 -14.58
N PRO A 176 2.96 -1.10 -13.38
CA PRO A 176 3.01 0.33 -13.07
C PRO A 176 3.81 1.19 -14.06
N GLY A 177 4.90 0.65 -14.62
CA GLY A 177 5.74 1.34 -15.60
C GLY A 177 5.23 1.27 -17.04
N ASN A 178 4.27 0.39 -17.34
CA ASN A 178 3.70 0.24 -18.67
C ASN A 178 2.36 1.00 -18.77
N LYS A 179 2.14 1.70 -19.89
CA LYS A 179 0.89 2.46 -20.12
C LYS A 179 -0.29 1.59 -20.56
N GLU A 180 -0.01 0.42 -21.10
CA GLU A 180 -0.98 -0.48 -21.73
C GLU A 180 -0.95 -1.84 -21.04
N ALA A 181 -2.09 -2.53 -21.08
CA ALA A 181 -2.16 -3.90 -20.62
C ALA A 181 -1.29 -4.80 -21.52
N LEU A 182 -0.68 -5.80 -20.89
CA LEU A 182 0.14 -6.79 -21.58
C LEU A 182 -0.03 -8.17 -20.95
N ARG A 183 0.44 -9.17 -21.67
CA ARG A 183 0.34 -10.57 -21.27
C ARG A 183 1.63 -11.27 -21.67
N ILE A 184 2.31 -11.84 -20.69
CA ILE A 184 3.55 -12.60 -20.93
C ILE A 184 3.14 -14.03 -21.27
N GLU A 185 3.20 -14.41 -22.54
CA GLU A 185 2.77 -15.75 -22.99
C GLU A 185 3.80 -16.81 -22.60
N GLN A 186 5.07 -16.49 -22.85
CA GLN A 186 6.19 -17.38 -22.58
C GLN A 186 7.48 -16.59 -22.34
N LEU A 187 8.27 -17.04 -21.37
CA LEU A 187 9.66 -16.63 -21.19
C LEU A 187 10.56 -17.83 -21.42
N GLU A 188 11.71 -17.62 -22.07
CA GLU A 188 12.73 -18.64 -22.19
C GLU A 188 13.46 -18.89 -20.87
N LYS A 189 14.02 -20.09 -20.71
CA LYS A 189 14.49 -20.62 -19.43
C LYS A 189 15.62 -19.81 -18.77
N ASN A 190 16.35 -19.01 -19.55
CA ASN A 190 17.57 -18.34 -19.12
C ASN A 190 17.32 -16.83 -19.01
N LEU A 191 17.28 -16.33 -17.78
CA LEU A 191 17.28 -14.90 -17.49
C LEU A 191 18.71 -14.40 -17.40
N GLN A 192 19.03 -13.29 -18.04
CA GLN A 192 20.35 -12.66 -17.93
C GLN A 192 20.26 -11.46 -16.98
N PRO A 193 20.76 -11.57 -15.72
CA PRO A 193 20.64 -10.48 -14.75
C PRO A 193 21.39 -9.24 -15.23
N GLN A 194 20.84 -8.07 -14.95
CA GLN A 194 21.41 -6.77 -15.28
C GLN A 194 21.57 -5.92 -14.03
N GLU A 195 22.72 -5.26 -13.91
CA GLU A 195 22.88 -4.18 -12.95
C GLU A 195 22.15 -2.94 -13.46
N VAL A 196 21.23 -2.41 -12.67
CA VAL A 196 20.47 -1.21 -13.02
C VAL A 196 20.32 -0.33 -11.78
N GLN A 197 20.44 0.98 -11.99
CA GLN A 197 20.04 1.97 -11.00
C GLN A 197 18.52 2.10 -11.05
N ALA A 198 17.84 1.41 -10.14
CA ALA A 198 16.40 1.48 -9.98
C ALA A 198 16.09 1.81 -8.53
N THR A 199 15.20 2.77 -8.33
CA THR A 199 14.73 3.18 -6.99
C THR A 199 13.22 3.15 -7.01
N LEU A 200 12.58 2.40 -6.12
CA LEU A 200 11.13 2.37 -6.01
C LEU A 200 10.76 2.34 -4.54
N MET A 201 9.96 3.32 -4.12
CA MET A 201 9.47 3.45 -2.77
C MET A 201 7.96 3.21 -2.76
N ALA A 202 7.52 2.37 -1.83
CA ALA A 202 6.11 2.19 -1.51
C ALA A 202 5.75 3.06 -0.31
N THR A 203 4.73 3.88 -0.46
CA THR A 203 4.14 4.68 0.63
C THR A 203 2.70 4.24 0.84
N TRP A 204 2.43 3.64 2.00
CA TRP A 204 1.12 3.14 2.38
C TRP A 204 0.51 4.00 3.49
N ASP A 205 -0.50 4.78 3.12
CA ASP A 205 -1.40 5.44 4.06
C ASP A 205 -2.48 4.44 4.46
N VAL A 206 -2.36 3.95 5.70
CA VAL A 206 -3.18 2.87 6.24
C VAL A 206 -4.60 3.35 6.50
N ASP A 207 -4.74 4.58 7.01
CA ASP A 207 -6.02 5.11 7.45
C ASP A 207 -6.89 5.53 6.25
N ASN A 208 -6.27 6.01 5.17
CA ASN A 208 -6.96 6.31 3.92
C ASN A 208 -6.96 5.15 2.91
N THR A 209 -6.40 3.99 3.29
CA THR A 209 -6.24 2.81 2.44
C THR A 209 -5.64 3.13 1.06
N ARG A 210 -4.58 3.95 1.03
CA ARG A 210 -3.93 4.39 -0.22
C ARG A 210 -2.50 3.89 -0.25
N LEU A 211 -2.16 3.13 -1.28
CA LEU A 211 -0.79 2.75 -1.57
C LEU A 211 -0.33 3.53 -2.81
N GLN A 212 0.82 4.18 -2.69
CA GLN A 212 1.46 4.90 -3.78
C GLN A 212 2.83 4.30 -4.04
N LEU A 213 3.16 4.11 -5.31
CA LEU A 213 4.47 3.69 -5.76
C LEU A 213 5.15 4.90 -6.40
N HIS A 214 6.30 5.30 -5.87
CA HIS A 214 7.07 6.43 -6.35
C HIS A 214 8.52 6.04 -6.61
N GLY A 215 9.06 6.38 -7.77
CA GLY A 215 10.44 6.08 -8.09
C GLY A 215 10.80 6.20 -9.57
N LYS A 216 11.92 5.56 -9.92
CA LYS A 216 12.47 5.53 -11.28
C LYS A 216 13.01 4.14 -11.57
N LEU A 217 12.56 3.56 -12.67
CA LEU A 217 13.15 2.36 -13.28
C LEU A 217 13.90 2.81 -14.53
N ASP A 218 15.23 2.91 -14.44
CA ASP A 218 16.06 3.40 -15.53
C ASP A 218 15.70 4.86 -15.91
N GLU A 219 15.04 5.10 -17.05
CA GLU A 219 14.51 6.42 -17.44
C GLU A 219 13.00 6.58 -17.19
N THR A 220 12.31 5.50 -16.82
CA THR A 220 10.87 5.50 -16.64
C THR A 220 10.51 5.90 -15.21
N LEU A 221 9.87 7.05 -15.06
CA LEU A 221 9.31 7.51 -13.78
C LEU A 221 8.05 6.71 -13.43
N ILE A 222 7.99 6.21 -12.21
CA ILE A 222 6.80 5.59 -11.63
C ILE A 222 6.26 6.53 -10.56
N ASP A 223 5.04 6.98 -10.76
CA ASP A 223 4.28 7.75 -9.78
C ASP A 223 2.80 7.38 -9.94
N THR A 224 2.44 6.21 -9.42
CA THR A 224 1.14 5.60 -9.68
C THR A 224 0.52 5.04 -8.42
N PRO A 225 -0.82 5.19 -8.24
CA PRO A 225 -1.52 4.48 -7.19
C PRO A 225 -1.46 2.98 -7.43
N SER A 226 -1.35 2.21 -6.35
CA SER A 226 -1.41 0.76 -6.33
C SER A 226 -2.51 0.29 -5.39
N CYS A 227 -2.92 -0.97 -5.52
CA CYS A 227 -3.91 -1.58 -4.64
C CYS A 227 -3.33 -1.73 -3.23
N ALA A 228 -3.94 -1.04 -2.26
CA ALA A 228 -3.53 -1.16 -0.87
C ALA A 228 -3.75 -2.59 -0.32
N PRO A 229 -2.89 -3.08 0.59
CA PRO A 229 -3.08 -4.36 1.24
C PRO A 229 -4.45 -4.48 1.92
N LYS A 230 -5.05 -5.67 1.85
CA LYS A 230 -6.34 -5.98 2.49
C LYS A 230 -6.17 -6.24 4.00
N VAL A 231 -5.67 -5.24 4.73
CA VAL A 231 -5.44 -5.28 6.18
C VAL A 231 -6.12 -4.09 6.84
N THR A 232 -6.78 -4.30 7.97
CA THR A 232 -7.47 -3.22 8.69
C THR A 232 -6.49 -2.32 9.44
N ALA A 233 -6.82 -1.04 9.58
CA ALA A 233 -5.99 -0.08 10.32
C ALA A 233 -5.74 -0.52 11.78
N GLN A 234 -6.73 -1.17 12.41
CA GLN A 234 -6.58 -1.73 13.75
C GLN A 234 -5.55 -2.86 13.82
N ALA A 235 -5.55 -3.77 12.84
CA ALA A 235 -4.58 -4.86 12.79
C ALA A 235 -3.16 -4.33 12.55
N VAL A 236 -3.02 -3.30 11.70
CA VAL A 236 -1.73 -2.62 11.50
C VAL A 236 -1.27 -1.95 12.79
N TRP A 237 -2.15 -1.20 13.47
CA TRP A 237 -1.83 -0.57 14.74
C TRP A 237 -1.37 -1.56 15.81
N GLN A 238 -2.06 -2.69 15.96
CA GLN A 238 -1.65 -3.75 16.88
C GLN A 238 -0.28 -4.34 16.51
N GLY A 239 -0.02 -4.55 15.21
CA GLY A 239 1.29 -5.00 14.72
C GLY A 239 2.40 -4.00 15.02
N LEU A 240 2.14 -2.69 14.92
CA LEU A 240 3.09 -1.64 15.25
C LEU A 240 3.41 -1.60 16.74
N LEU A 241 2.38 -1.69 17.60
CA LEU A 241 2.57 -1.77 19.05
C LEU A 241 3.37 -3.02 19.45
N GLN A 242 3.07 -4.16 18.83
CA GLN A 242 3.83 -5.39 19.06
C GLN A 242 5.29 -5.25 18.62
N SER A 243 5.54 -4.66 17.45
CA SER A 243 6.90 -4.40 16.96
C SER A 243 7.68 -3.43 17.84
N ALA A 244 7.00 -2.46 18.46
CA ALA A 244 7.59 -1.51 19.40
C ALA A 244 7.76 -2.08 20.82
N GLY A 245 7.23 -3.28 21.11
CA GLY A 245 7.21 -3.85 22.46
C GLY A 245 6.23 -3.17 23.42
N LEU A 246 5.26 -2.41 22.91
CA LEU A 246 4.29 -1.60 23.67
C LEU A 246 2.88 -2.21 23.70
N HIS A 247 2.74 -3.47 23.28
CA HIS A 247 1.43 -4.12 23.19
C HIS A 247 0.72 -4.20 24.55
N GLU A 248 1.44 -4.54 25.61
CA GLU A 248 0.90 -4.64 26.99
C GLU A 248 0.61 -3.27 27.62
N ASP A 249 1.32 -2.24 27.14
CA ASP A 249 1.16 -0.86 27.59
C ASP A 249 -0.02 -0.16 26.91
N TRP A 250 -0.58 -0.74 25.85
CA TRP A 250 -1.75 -0.20 25.20
C TRP A 250 -3.03 -0.60 25.95
N ASP A 251 -3.81 0.39 26.38
CA ASP A 251 -5.13 0.17 26.95
C ASP A 251 -6.18 0.14 25.82
N THR A 252 -6.79 -1.01 25.59
CA THR A 252 -7.82 -1.19 24.55
C THR A 252 -9.17 -0.58 24.90
N GLU A 253 -9.45 -0.33 26.18
CA GLU A 253 -10.72 0.27 26.61
C GLU A 253 -10.69 1.79 26.44
N THR A 254 -9.58 2.41 26.86
CA THR A 254 -9.39 3.87 26.75
C THR A 254 -8.70 4.30 25.46
N LEU A 255 -8.21 3.32 24.68
CA LEU A 255 -7.49 3.51 23.42
C LEU A 255 -6.34 4.51 23.58
N ALA A 256 -5.56 4.30 24.63
CA ALA A 256 -4.46 5.15 25.05
C ALA A 256 -3.25 4.33 25.51
N LEU A 257 -2.06 4.90 25.30
CA LEU A 257 -0.80 4.30 25.73
C LEU A 257 -0.54 4.63 27.19
N LYS A 258 -0.32 3.60 28.01
CA LYS A 258 0.08 3.75 29.42
C LYS A 258 1.46 4.41 29.49
N ARG A 259 1.57 5.43 30.33
CA ARG A 259 2.81 6.18 30.54
C ARG A 259 2.96 6.51 32.02
N SER A 260 4.17 6.33 32.55
CA SER A 260 4.49 6.79 33.90
C SER A 260 4.70 8.30 33.93
N PHE A 261 4.47 8.90 35.10
CA PHE A 261 4.71 10.32 35.26
C PHE A 261 6.18 10.68 34.99
N ASP A 262 7.11 9.87 35.49
CA ASP A 262 8.56 10.13 35.36
C ASP A 262 9.07 9.99 33.93
N ALA A 263 8.45 9.14 33.10
CA ALA A 263 8.80 8.96 31.70
C ALA A 263 8.15 9.98 30.75
N SER A 264 7.25 10.84 31.24
CA SER A 264 6.58 11.86 30.43
C SER A 264 7.23 13.24 30.56
N ASN A 265 7.18 14.06 29.51
CA ASN A 265 7.63 15.45 29.55
C ASN A 265 6.45 16.43 29.79
N ALA A 266 6.75 17.72 30.03
CA ALA A 266 5.72 18.72 30.35
C ALA A 266 4.65 18.88 29.23
N ALA A 267 5.06 18.83 27.96
CA ALA A 267 4.14 18.97 26.83
C ALA A 267 3.19 17.76 26.70
N GLU A 268 3.73 16.55 26.86
CA GLU A 268 2.94 15.31 26.93
C GLU A 268 1.99 15.33 28.10
N ARG A 269 2.45 15.81 29.26
CA ARG A 269 1.62 15.87 30.46
C ARG A 269 0.45 16.83 30.33
N ASN A 270 0.67 17.96 29.67
CA ASN A 270 -0.39 18.96 29.47
C ASN A 270 -1.39 18.50 28.40
N SER A 271 -0.90 17.96 27.28
CA SER A 271 -1.74 17.57 26.14
C SER A 271 -2.37 16.18 26.27
N LEU A 272 -1.82 15.31 27.12
CA LEU A 272 -2.12 13.86 27.19
C LEU A 272 -1.89 13.15 25.85
N ARG A 273 -0.86 13.60 25.12
CA ARG A 273 -0.51 13.13 23.78
C ARG A 273 1.00 13.03 23.64
N ALA A 274 1.49 11.99 22.96
CA ALA A 274 2.88 11.85 22.58
C ALA A 274 3.02 11.43 21.12
N ASP A 275 4.22 11.60 20.58
CA ASP A 275 4.59 11.02 19.31
C ASP A 275 5.23 9.66 19.58
N LEU A 276 4.71 8.61 18.92
CA LEU A 276 5.22 7.25 19.02
C LEU A 276 6.20 6.99 17.88
N HIS A 277 7.45 6.73 18.23
CA HIS A 277 8.45 6.27 17.28
C HIS A 277 8.53 4.74 17.25
N VAL A 278 8.49 4.16 16.06
CA VAL A 278 8.63 2.72 15.85
C VAL A 278 9.74 2.49 14.85
N SER A 279 10.86 1.93 15.32
CA SER A 279 12.03 1.67 14.48
C SER A 279 11.83 0.39 13.67
N THR A 280 12.00 0.48 12.36
CA THR A 280 11.88 -0.60 11.37
C THR A 280 10.74 -1.60 11.64
N PRO A 281 9.46 -1.17 11.65
CA PRO A 281 8.37 -2.04 12.03
C PRO A 281 8.25 -3.25 11.11
N GLN A 282 8.00 -4.41 11.69
CA GLN A 282 7.76 -5.64 10.95
C GLN A 282 6.31 -6.09 11.09
N LEU A 283 5.58 -6.08 9.97
CA LEU A 283 4.18 -6.52 9.92
C LEU A 283 4.07 -7.95 9.36
N PRO A 284 3.21 -8.80 9.94
CA PRO A 284 3.00 -10.16 9.44
C PRO A 284 2.61 -10.17 7.97
N LYS A 285 3.25 -11.04 7.17
CA LYS A 285 3.04 -11.24 5.72
C LYS A 285 3.37 -10.04 4.82
N LEU A 286 3.49 -8.84 5.37
CA LEU A 286 3.87 -7.65 4.62
C LEU A 286 5.37 -7.37 4.70
N GLY A 287 6.07 -7.81 5.74
CA GLY A 287 7.52 -7.64 5.86
C GLY A 287 7.91 -6.40 6.66
N ARG A 288 9.12 -5.89 6.43
CA ARG A 288 9.68 -4.74 7.15
C ARG A 288 9.38 -3.42 6.43
N PHE A 289 9.34 -2.35 7.22
CA PHE A 289 9.17 -0.97 6.76
C PHE A 289 10.27 -0.09 7.35
N ASP A 290 10.37 1.14 6.86
CA ASP A 290 11.25 2.17 7.41
C ASP A 290 10.75 2.67 8.76
N ASP A 291 11.62 3.40 9.45
CA ASP A 291 11.30 4.06 10.70
C ASP A 291 10.07 4.97 10.57
N LEU A 292 9.15 4.82 11.52
CA LEU A 292 7.87 5.51 11.52
C LEU A 292 7.73 6.38 12.78
N SER A 293 7.14 7.57 12.61
CA SER A 293 6.69 8.41 13.71
C SER A 293 5.20 8.68 13.60
N ILE A 294 4.43 8.27 14.62
CA ILE A 294 2.98 8.40 14.67
C ILE A 294 2.66 9.48 15.68
N GLY A 295 2.17 10.62 15.20
CA GLY A 295 1.92 11.77 16.07
C GLY A 295 0.70 11.60 16.97
N ARG A 296 0.59 12.43 18.01
CA ARG A 296 -0.66 12.62 18.79
C ARG A 296 -1.31 11.34 19.36
N VAL A 297 -0.52 10.33 19.70
CA VAL A 297 -0.99 9.11 20.38
C VAL A 297 -1.47 9.49 21.77
N ALA A 298 -2.71 9.12 22.10
CA ALA A 298 -3.32 9.36 23.41
C ALA A 298 -2.52 8.67 24.52
N LEU A 299 -2.35 9.38 25.64
CA LEU A 299 -1.68 8.87 26.82
C LEU A 299 -2.67 8.66 27.96
N THR A 300 -2.44 7.63 28.74
CA THR A 300 -3.12 7.38 30.02
C THR A 300 -2.07 7.04 31.10
N PRO A 301 -2.28 7.37 32.37
CA PRO A 301 -1.36 6.98 33.44
C PRO A 301 -1.24 5.45 33.56
N CYS A 302 -0.04 4.92 33.82
CA CYS A 302 0.14 3.48 34.02
C CYS A 302 -0.37 2.96 35.38
N SER A 303 -0.52 3.83 36.38
CA SER A 303 -0.99 3.46 37.71
C SER A 303 -1.85 4.57 38.35
N PRO A 304 -2.63 4.25 39.40
CA PRO A 304 -3.34 5.27 40.18
C PRO A 304 -2.41 6.32 40.80
N ASP A 305 -1.20 5.92 41.22
CA ASP A 305 -0.20 6.84 41.78
C ASP A 305 0.34 7.80 40.72
N ASP A 306 0.59 7.31 39.50
CA ASP A 306 0.95 8.16 38.37
C ASP A 306 -0.18 9.13 38.02
N ALA A 307 -1.43 8.66 38.01
CA ALA A 307 -2.60 9.50 37.76
C ALA A 307 -2.72 10.63 38.79
N GLN A 308 -2.48 10.34 40.08
CA GLN A 308 -2.47 11.32 41.15
C GLN A 308 -1.36 12.37 40.97
N ARG A 309 -0.13 11.93 40.69
CA ARG A 309 1.01 12.83 40.44
C ARG A 309 0.77 13.70 39.22
N TRP A 310 0.19 13.13 38.17
CA TRP A 310 -0.10 13.82 36.92
C TRP A 310 -1.20 14.87 37.11
N ALA A 311 -2.29 14.53 37.81
CA ALA A 311 -3.35 15.48 38.15
C ALA A 311 -2.83 16.65 38.99
N GLN A 312 -2.03 16.38 40.03
CA GLN A 312 -1.41 17.43 40.86
C GLN A 312 -0.47 18.33 40.06
N TRP A 313 0.37 17.75 39.18
CA TRP A 313 1.27 18.54 38.33
C TRP A 313 0.47 19.47 37.41
N ARG A 314 -0.60 18.96 36.76
CA ARG A 314 -1.45 19.78 35.89
C ARG A 314 -2.16 20.90 36.65
N LEU A 315 -2.65 20.62 37.85
CA LEU A 315 -3.24 21.64 38.71
C LEU A 315 -2.25 22.77 39.00
N LEU A 316 -1.02 22.43 39.38
CA LEU A 316 0.04 23.42 39.62
C LEU A 316 0.39 24.25 38.39
N GLU A 317 0.49 23.63 37.21
CA GLU A 317 0.76 24.32 35.95
C GLU A 317 -0.37 25.27 35.53
N HIS A 318 -1.63 24.95 35.85
CA HIS A 318 -2.77 25.80 35.51
C HIS A 318 -3.00 26.97 36.47
N ILE A 319 -2.37 26.96 37.66
CA ILE A 319 -2.44 28.08 38.60
C ILE A 319 -1.61 29.26 38.07
N ASN A 320 -2.30 30.16 37.37
CA ASN A 320 -1.74 31.35 36.75
C ASN A 320 -2.25 32.66 37.38
N HIS A 321 -3.17 32.59 38.34
CA HIS A 321 -3.68 33.71 39.13
C HIS A 321 -3.98 33.28 40.58
N TYR A 322 -4.37 34.23 41.43
CA TYR A 322 -4.68 33.95 42.85
C TYR A 322 -5.78 32.90 42.95
N ALA A 323 -5.48 31.81 43.65
CA ALA A 323 -6.35 30.65 43.75
C ALA A 323 -7.49 30.90 44.75
N SER A 324 -8.45 31.78 44.41
CA SER A 324 -9.70 31.90 45.19
C SER A 324 -10.40 30.55 45.26
N THR A 325 -11.28 30.37 46.25
CA THR A 325 -11.94 29.07 46.48
C THR A 325 -12.61 28.53 45.21
N GLU A 326 -13.40 29.36 44.52
CA GLU A 326 -14.08 28.98 43.27
C GLU A 326 -13.11 28.68 42.11
N GLN A 327 -12.05 29.48 41.95
CA GLN A 327 -11.06 29.26 40.89
C GLN A 327 -10.25 27.98 41.13
N PHE A 328 -9.86 27.73 42.38
CA PHE A 328 -9.14 26.53 42.77
C PHE A 328 -9.99 25.27 42.56
N GLU A 329 -11.27 25.28 42.92
CA GLU A 329 -12.19 24.19 42.63
C GLU A 329 -12.34 23.95 41.12
N THR A 330 -12.42 25.02 40.34
CA THR A 330 -12.50 24.94 38.87
C THR A 330 -11.25 24.31 38.26
N TRP A 331 -10.06 24.76 38.67
CA TRP A 331 -8.79 24.21 38.18
C TRP A 331 -8.58 22.76 38.63
N THR A 332 -8.96 22.44 39.86
CA THR A 332 -8.89 21.06 40.38
C THR A 332 -9.78 20.14 39.55
N THR A 333 -11.02 20.56 39.28
CA THR A 333 -11.94 19.82 38.42
C THR A 333 -11.36 19.60 37.02
N GLN A 334 -10.79 20.64 36.41
CA GLN A 334 -10.19 20.56 35.06
C GLN A 334 -8.94 19.65 35.02
N ALA A 335 -8.08 19.71 36.04
CA ALA A 335 -6.86 18.92 36.12
C ALA A 335 -7.16 17.42 36.33
N HIS A 336 -8.20 17.10 37.12
CA HIS A 336 -8.60 15.73 37.42
C HIS A 336 -9.52 15.10 36.37
N ALA A 337 -10.27 15.89 35.59
CA ALA A 337 -11.28 15.38 34.66
C ALA A 337 -10.81 14.26 33.71
N PRO A 338 -9.58 14.30 33.14
CA PRO A 338 -9.12 13.25 32.24
C PRO A 338 -8.77 11.92 32.92
N PHE A 339 -8.69 11.90 34.26
CA PHE A 339 -8.31 10.74 35.05
C PHE A 339 -9.47 10.18 35.87
N HIS A 340 -10.72 10.41 35.44
CA HIS A 340 -11.94 9.99 36.14
C HIS A 340 -12.08 8.46 36.32
N THR A 341 -11.36 7.67 35.53
CA THR A 341 -11.27 6.21 35.67
C THR A 341 -10.47 5.79 36.91
N PHE A 342 -9.66 6.70 37.46
CA PHE A 342 -8.87 6.49 38.67
C PHE A 342 -9.57 7.12 39.89
N LYS A 343 -9.47 6.45 41.04
CA LYS A 343 -9.91 7.01 42.32
C LYS A 343 -8.83 7.94 42.86
N LEU A 344 -8.90 9.21 42.49
CA LEU A 344 -7.94 10.23 42.89
C LEU A 344 -8.36 10.95 44.17
N THR A 345 -7.37 11.40 44.94
CA THR A 345 -7.58 12.30 46.08
C THR A 345 -7.43 13.74 45.61
N THR A 346 -8.47 14.56 45.81
CA THR A 346 -8.40 16.00 45.52
C THR A 346 -7.65 16.71 46.65
N PRO A 347 -6.50 17.32 46.39
CA PRO A 347 -5.76 18.03 47.44
C PRO A 347 -6.53 19.25 47.93
N GLN A 348 -6.42 19.58 49.22
CA GLN A 348 -6.93 20.86 49.71
C GLN A 348 -5.98 22.00 49.32
N ARG A 349 -6.52 23.20 49.09
CA ARG A 349 -5.72 24.40 48.75
C ARG A 349 -4.62 24.64 49.78
N LYS A 350 -4.96 24.52 51.06
CA LYS A 350 -4.04 24.66 52.20
C LYS A 350 -2.85 23.69 52.12
N GLU A 351 -3.12 22.41 51.87
CA GLU A 351 -2.08 21.37 51.79
C GLU A 351 -1.11 21.64 50.63
N LEU A 352 -1.63 22.09 49.48
CA LEU A 352 -0.80 22.48 48.34
C LEU A 352 0.00 23.77 48.60
N ALA A 353 -0.59 24.76 49.26
CA ALA A 353 0.12 25.98 49.66
C ALA A 353 1.29 25.65 50.61
N GLU A 354 1.07 24.80 51.62
CA GLU A 354 2.11 24.35 52.54
C GLU A 354 3.22 23.56 51.82
N GLN A 355 2.85 22.61 50.96
CA GLN A 355 3.81 21.79 50.20
C GLN A 355 4.66 22.62 49.24
N THR A 356 4.04 23.55 48.50
CA THR A 356 4.76 24.43 47.57
C THR A 356 5.64 25.43 48.29
N TRP A 357 5.22 25.91 49.46
CA TRP A 357 6.03 26.78 50.32
C TRP A 357 7.26 26.06 50.88
N GLN A 358 7.13 24.81 51.32
CA GLN A 358 8.25 24.02 51.84
C GLN A 358 9.30 23.70 50.77
N ARG A 359 8.88 23.51 49.51
CA ARG A 359 9.77 23.17 48.38
C ARG A 359 10.44 24.39 47.72
N ARG A 360 10.27 25.60 48.25
CA ARG A 360 10.83 26.81 47.64
C ARG A 360 12.36 26.87 47.83
N GLU A 361 13.13 26.59 46.79
CA GLU A 361 14.61 26.73 46.80
C GLU A 361 15.07 28.18 46.52
N ASN A 362 14.47 29.20 47.16
CA ASN A 362 14.68 30.64 46.89
C ASN A 362 14.06 31.22 45.60
N SER A 363 13.24 30.43 44.89
CA SER A 363 12.51 30.90 43.70
C SER A 363 11.22 31.68 44.07
N ARG A 364 11.04 32.88 43.48
CA ARG A 364 9.76 33.63 43.49
C ARG A 364 8.79 33.04 42.45
N ALA A 365 8.53 31.73 42.52
CA ALA A 365 7.57 31.11 41.61
C ALA A 365 6.19 31.76 41.82
N THR A 366 5.64 32.36 40.77
CA THR A 366 4.37 33.09 40.79
C THR A 366 3.23 32.21 41.31
N THR A 367 3.25 30.93 40.96
CA THR A 367 2.32 29.90 41.43
C THR A 367 2.30 29.75 42.95
N THR A 368 3.46 29.78 43.61
CA THR A 368 3.54 29.69 45.08
C THR A 368 2.87 30.88 45.74
N TRP A 369 3.06 32.10 45.22
CA TRP A 369 2.40 33.29 45.74
C TRP A 369 0.90 33.30 45.50
N HIS A 370 0.46 32.83 44.33
CA HIS A 370 -0.96 32.69 44.00
C HIS A 370 -1.71 31.74 44.93
N LEU A 371 -1.04 30.70 45.43
CA LEU A 371 -1.59 29.77 46.41
C LEU A 371 -1.52 30.32 47.84
N VAL A 372 -0.34 30.74 48.29
CA VAL A 372 -0.11 31.15 49.68
C VAL A 372 -0.87 32.45 50.01
N ALA A 373 -0.84 33.46 49.14
CA ALA A 373 -1.54 34.71 49.41
C ALA A 373 -3.07 34.53 49.41
N ALA A 374 -3.61 33.66 48.55
CA ALA A 374 -5.04 33.36 48.55
C ALA A 374 -5.47 32.62 49.82
N GLU A 375 -4.64 31.72 50.35
CA GLU A 375 -4.89 31.04 51.62
C GLU A 375 -4.75 31.99 52.81
N ASP A 376 -3.69 32.80 52.88
CA ASP A 376 -3.43 33.76 53.96
C ASP A 376 -4.51 34.84 54.05
N TRP A 377 -5.10 35.23 52.91
CA TRP A 377 -6.16 36.25 52.85
C TRP A 377 -7.57 35.65 52.84
N GLY A 378 -7.71 34.33 52.82
CA GLY A 378 -9.02 33.65 52.82
C GLY A 378 -9.89 33.94 51.60
N LEU A 379 -9.27 34.04 50.42
CA LEU A 379 -9.92 34.42 49.15
C LEU A 379 -10.82 33.33 48.52
#